data_AF-A0A6V7R5X9-F1
#
_entry.id   AF-A0A6V7R5X9-F1
#
_cell.length_a   1.000
_cell.length_b   1.000
_cell.length_c   1.000
_cell.angle_alpha   90.00
_cell.angle_beta   90.00
_cell.angle_gamma   90.00
#
_symmetry.space_group_name_H-M   'P 1'
#
loop_
_entity.id
_entity.type
_entity.pdbx_description
1 polymer ?
#
loop_
_entity_poly.entity_id
_entity_poly.type
_entity_poly.pdbx_seq_one_letter_code
_entity_poly.pdbx_strand_id
1 'polypeptide(L)' 'MKTDLKILNGHLTTYQISQAIDLPIETTKDLLDKKISITDLDGTTQKKLLALEEALYED' A
#
# COMPACT_ATOMS: atom_id res chain seq x y z
N MET A 1 12.10 -9.47 -3.59
CA MET A 1 12.28 -8.54 -2.47
C MET A 1 11.21 -8.86 -1.44
N LYS A 2 11.55 -9.00 -0.15
CA LYS A 2 10.54 -9.10 0.93
C LYS A 2 10.10 -7.67 1.25
N THR A 3 8.98 -7.25 0.69
CA THR A 3 8.47 -5.89 0.86
C THR A 3 7.53 -5.85 2.06
N ASP A 4 8.09 -5.95 3.27
CA ASP A 4 7.36 -5.63 4.50
C ASP A 4 7.25 -4.10 4.62
N LEU A 5 6.25 -3.54 3.95
CA LEU A 5 5.97 -2.10 3.97
C LEU A 5 5.32 -1.69 5.30
N LYS A 6 5.87 -0.67 5.96
CA LYS A 6 5.34 -0.13 7.23
C LYS A 6 3.97 0.52 7.03
N ILE A 7 3.63 1.02 5.84
CA ILE A 7 2.29 1.53 5.54
C ILE A 7 1.20 0.46 5.77
N LEU A 8 1.54 -0.83 5.65
CA LEU A 8 0.61 -1.94 5.88
C LEU A 8 0.44 -2.30 7.36
N ASN A 9 1.22 -1.70 8.26
CA ASN A 9 1.24 -2.00 9.70
C ASN A 9 0.33 -1.08 10.54
N GLY A 10 -0.57 -0.32 9.91
CA GLY A 10 -1.72 0.29 10.60
C GLY A 10 -1.59 1.75 11.04
N HIS A 11 -0.59 2.49 10.56
CA HIS A 11 -0.48 3.93 10.82
C HIS A 11 -1.43 4.79 9.96
N LEU A 12 -1.88 4.26 8.82
CA LEU A 12 -2.81 4.92 7.92
C LEU A 12 -4.13 4.14 7.83
N THR A 13 -5.23 4.87 7.68
CA THR A 13 -6.52 4.27 7.40
C THR A 13 -6.56 3.75 5.96
N THR A 14 -7.38 2.72 5.71
CA THR A 14 -7.63 2.20 4.36
C THR A 14 -7.98 3.29 3.36
N TYR A 15 -8.78 4.27 3.78
CA TYR A 15 -9.17 5.41 2.93
C TYR A 15 -7.98 6.30 2.54
N GLN A 16 -7.08 6.60 3.47
CA GLN A 16 -5.91 7.43 3.19
C GLN A 16 -4.97 6.73 2.20
N ILE A 17 -4.75 5.43 2.39
CA ILE A 17 -3.92 4.65 1.47
C ILE A 17 -4.59 4.61 0.10
N SER A 18 -5.88 4.27 0.03
CA SER A 18 -6.61 4.13 -1.24
C SER A 18 -6.55 5.40 -2.09
N GLN A 19 -6.69 6.57 -1.45
CA GLN A 19 -6.54 7.87 -2.09
C GLN A 19 -5.12 8.13 -2.58
N ALA A 20 -4.11 7.79 -1.78
CA ALA A 20 -2.71 8.04 -2.11
C ALA A 20 -2.20 7.18 -3.28
N ILE A 21 -2.64 5.91 -3.37
CA ILE A 21 -2.21 4.98 -4.43
C ILE A 21 -3.21 4.86 -5.58
N ASP A 22 -4.33 5.58 -5.52
CA ASP A 22 -5.42 5.54 -6.52
C ASP A 22 -5.92 4.11 -6.77
N LEU A 23 -6.21 3.41 -5.67
CA LEU A 23 -6.71 2.03 -5.66
C LEU A 23 -8.10 2.02 -5.02
N PRO A 24 -9.04 1.15 -5.47
CA PRO A 24 -10.33 1.02 -4.80
C PRO A 24 -10.17 0.70 -3.31
N ILE A 25 -11.06 1.26 -2.49
CA ILE A 25 -11.03 1.06 -1.02
C ILE A 25 -11.12 -0.43 -0.68
N GLU A 26 -11.94 -1.20 -1.38
CA GLU A 26 -12.08 -2.65 -1.15
C GLU A 26 -10.78 -3.40 -1.43
N THR A 27 -10.12 -3.12 -2.56
CA THR A 27 -8.84 -3.72 -2.92
C THR A 27 -7.73 -3.30 -1.95
N THR A 28 -7.75 -2.03 -1.51
CA THR A 28 -6.82 -1.54 -0.49
C THR A 28 -7.03 -2.24 0.85
N LYS A 29 -8.30 -2.49 1.23
CA LYS A 29 -8.64 -3.25 2.42
C LYS A 29 -8.12 -4.68 2.32
N ASP A 30 -8.33 -5.34 1.19
CA ASP A 30 -7.84 -6.70 0.96
C ASP A 30 -6.31 -6.79 1.00
N LEU A 31 -5.61 -5.74 0.57
CA LEU A 31 -4.15 -5.61 0.70
C LEU A 31 -3.71 -5.52 2.17
N LEU A 32 -4.41 -4.69 2.96
CA LEU A 32 -4.14 -4.53 4.40
C LEU A 32 -4.49 -5.79 5.21
N ASP A 33 -5.59 -6.46 4.84
CA ASP A 33 -6.02 -7.75 5.40
C ASP A 33 -5.11 -8.92 4.94
N LYS A 34 -4.10 -8.65 4.11
CA LYS A 34 -3.17 -9.64 3.52
C LYS A 34 -3.88 -10.74 2.72
N LYS A 35 -5.07 -10.45 2.18
CA LYS A 35 -5.79 -11.34 1.25
C LYS A 35 -5.19 -11.29 -0.15
N ILE A 36 -4.58 -10.17 -0.51
CA ILE A 36 -3.81 -9.99 -1.73
C ILE A 36 -2.40 -9.49 -1.37
N SER A 37 -1.42 -9.86 -2.19
CA SER A 37 -0.04 -9.41 -2.06
C SER A 37 0.20 -8.16 -2.91
N ILE A 38 1.20 -7.36 -2.52
CA ILE A 38 1.69 -6.23 -3.34
C ILE A 38 2.09 -6.71 -4.74
N THR A 39 2.63 -7.93 -4.84
CA THR A 39 3.04 -8.55 -6.12
C THR A 39 1.86 -8.84 -7.06
N ASP A 40 0.65 -8.90 -6.53
CA ASP A 40 -0.57 -9.15 -7.31
C ASP A 40 -1.13 -7.85 -7.91
N LEU A 41 -0.64 -6.69 -7.45
CA LEU A 41 -1.01 -5.37 -7.97
C LEU A 41 -0.25 -5.07 -9.26
N ASP A 42 -0.79 -4.17 -10.08
CA ASP A 42 -0.10 -3.68 -11.26
C ASP A 42 1.18 -2.90 -10.89
N GLY A 43 2.15 -2.88 -11.80
CA GLY A 43 3.43 -2.24 -11.57
C GLY A 43 3.36 -0.73 -11.29
N THR A 44 2.29 -0.04 -11.67
CA THR A 44 2.10 1.38 -11.36
C THR A 44 1.69 1.55 -9.91
N THR A 45 0.70 0.76 -9.46
CA THR A 45 0.24 0.75 -8.07
C THR A 45 1.37 0.34 -7.12
N GLN A 46 2.18 -0.66 -7.48
CA GLN A 46 3.35 -1.04 -6.68
C GLN A 46 4.33 0.12 -6.49
N LYS A 47 4.62 0.88 -7.56
CA LYS A 47 5.49 2.06 -7.48
C LYS A 47 4.91 3.17 -6.61
N LYS A 48 3.60 3.41 -6.69
CA LYS A 48 2.91 4.40 -5.83
C LYS A 48 2.98 3.99 -4.35
N LEU A 49 2.78 2.71 -4.05
CA LEU A 49 2.93 2.16 -2.70
C LEU A 49 4.35 2.36 -2.15
N LEU A 50 5.37 2.08 -2.96
CA LEU A 50 6.77 2.29 -2.58
C LEU A 50 7.07 3.77 -2.36
N ALA A 51 6.67 4.66 -3.27
CA ALA A 51 6.86 6.10 -3.11
C ALA A 51 6.14 6.66 -1.86
N LEU A 52 4.97 6.12 -1.53
CA LEU A 52 4.25 6.48 -0.32
C LEU A 52 4.97 6.00 0.95
N GLU A 53 5.55 4.79 0.93
CA GLU A 53 6.37 4.27 2.02
C GLU A 53 7.60 5.16 2.25
N GLU A 54 8.35 5.46 1.17
CA GLU A 54 9.54 6.33 1.23
C GLU A 54 9.17 7.71 1.78
N ALA A 55 8.12 8.35 1.26
CA ALA A 55 7.69 9.68 1.70
C ALA A 55 7.22 9.76 3.17
N LEU A 56 6.83 8.64 3.78
CA LEU A 56 6.31 8.61 5.15
C LEU A 56 7.29 8.04 6.18
N TYR A 57 8.26 7.22 5.74
CA TYR A 57 9.11 6.44 6.64
C TYR A 57 10.59 6.40 6.27
N GLU A 58 11.01 6.94 5.13
CA GLU A 58 12.41 7.28 4.90
C GLU A 58 12.65 8.73 5.36
N ASP A 59 13.60 8.88 6.29
CA ASP A 59 14.12 10.17 6.79
C ASP A 59 15.16 10.74 5.81
#